data_AF-A0A7J8J3E3-F1
#
_entry.id   AF-A0A7J8J3E3-F1
#
_cell.length_a   1.000
_cell.length_b   1.000
_cell.length_c   1.000
_cell.angle_alpha   90.00
_cell.angle_beta   90.00
_cell.angle_gamma   90.00
#
_symmetry.space_group_name_H-M   'P 1'
#
loop_
_entity.id
_entity.type
_entity.pdbx_description
1 polymer ?
#
loop_
_entity_poly.entity_id
_entity_poly.type
_entity_poly.pdbx_seq_one_letter_code
_entity_poly.pdbx_strand_id
1 'polypeptide(L)'
;MVGLRWWNQVDEDGRSHWVFEARKVSPDNVTATEAEARIFWLGLIICPMIWIVFFFSTLFSLKLKWLVRQHLDSDIAWMTSVQNLGSQWVAIYC
;
A
#
# COMPACT_ATOMS: atom_id res chain seq x y z
N MET A 1 -16.48 -1.92 21.90
CA MET A 1 -16.83 -3.17 22.59
C MET A 1 -17.97 -2.88 23.54
N VAL A 2 -19.13 -3.44 23.20
CA VAL A 2 -20.46 -2.94 23.57
C VAL A 2 -20.80 -3.47 24.96
N GLY A 3 -21.22 -2.59 25.86
CA GLY A 3 -21.90 -3.00 27.09
C GLY A 3 -23.18 -3.72 26.68
N LEU A 4 -23.09 -5.04 26.58
CA LEU A 4 -24.20 -5.98 26.35
C LEU A 4 -24.21 -6.91 27.56
N ARG A 5 -24.30 -6.32 28.74
CA ARG A 5 -24.20 -7.05 30.01
C ARG A 5 -25.58 -7.13 30.64
N TRP A 6 -25.96 -8.35 30.96
CA TRP A 6 -27.11 -8.63 31.78
C TRP A 6 -26.62 -8.74 33.21
N TRP A 7 -27.19 -7.95 34.09
CA TRP A 7 -26.97 -8.11 35.51
C TRP A 7 -28.31 -8.31 36.20
N ASN A 8 -28.25 -9.02 37.32
CA ASN A 8 -29.41 -9.31 38.12
C ASN A 8 -29.44 -8.36 39.31
N GLN A 9 -30.48 -7.56 39.42
CA GLN A 9 -30.77 -6.76 40.60
C GLN A 9 -31.81 -7.51 41.42
N VAL A 10 -31.53 -7.77 42.69
CA VAL A 10 -32.51 -8.35 43.62
C VAL A 10 -33.02 -7.23 44.50
N ASP A 11 -34.31 -6.95 44.42
CA ASP A 11 -34.95 -5.91 45.24
C ASP A 11 -35.15 -6.40 46.69
N GLU A 12 -35.45 -5.50 47.64
CA GLU A 12 -35.66 -5.86 49.06
C GLU A 12 -36.80 -6.88 49.27
N ASP A 13 -37.73 -6.97 48.32
CA ASP A 13 -38.80 -7.97 48.28
C ASP A 13 -38.35 -9.36 47.76
N GLY A 14 -37.05 -9.56 47.51
CA GLY A 14 -36.48 -10.83 47.04
C GLY A 14 -36.80 -11.18 45.59
N ARG A 15 -37.32 -10.23 44.80
CA ARG A 15 -37.63 -10.42 43.38
C ARG A 15 -36.41 -10.12 42.53
N SER A 16 -36.11 -11.00 41.58
CA SER A 16 -34.96 -10.90 40.70
C SER A 16 -35.35 -10.17 39.40
N HIS A 17 -34.88 -8.94 39.27
CA HIS A 17 -35.07 -8.11 38.08
C HIS A 17 -33.84 -8.21 37.17
N TRP A 18 -34.08 -8.65 35.94
CA TRP A 18 -33.04 -8.73 34.91
C TRP A 18 -33.02 -7.42 34.13
N VAL A 19 -31.99 -6.61 34.35
CA VAL A 19 -31.82 -5.32 33.69
C VAL A 19 -30.77 -5.45 32.60
N PHE A 20 -31.17 -5.09 31.38
CA PHE A 20 -30.27 -5.07 30.22
C PHE A 20 -29.64 -3.69 30.07
N GLU A 21 -28.34 -3.59 30.34
CA GLU A 21 -27.56 -2.40 30.06
C GLU A 21 -27.22 -2.34 28.58
N ALA A 22 -28.14 -1.80 27.77
CA ALA A 22 -27.79 -1.29 26.45
C ALA A 22 -27.31 0.15 26.62
N ARG A 23 -26.04 0.43 26.30
CA ARG A 23 -25.56 1.81 26.20
C ARG A 23 -26.40 2.49 25.10
N LYS A 24 -27.30 3.40 25.48
CA LYS A 24 -28.06 4.20 24.51
C LYS A 24 -27.07 4.87 23.57
N VAL A 25 -27.22 4.58 22.29
CA VAL A 25 -26.50 5.29 21.23
C VAL A 25 -27.05 6.73 21.19
N SER A 26 -26.42 7.64 21.92
CA SER A 26 -26.61 9.07 21.74
C SER A 26 -26.20 9.48 20.31
N PRO A 27 -26.83 10.51 19.73
CA PRO A 27 -26.53 10.95 18.37
C PRO A 27 -25.04 11.21 18.13
N ASP A 28 -24.34 11.74 19.14
CA ASP A 28 -22.90 12.04 19.07
C ASP A 28 -22.02 10.80 18.87
N ASN A 29 -22.40 9.64 19.40
CA ASN A 29 -21.60 8.42 19.19
C ASN A 29 -21.90 7.76 17.85
N VAL A 30 -23.04 8.02 17.22
CA VAL A 30 -23.33 7.52 15.86
C VAL A 30 -22.37 8.19 14.88
N THR A 31 -22.20 9.51 15.00
CA THR A 31 -21.27 10.30 14.18
C THR A 31 -19.81 9.86 14.40
N ALA A 32 -19.43 9.57 15.65
CA ALA A 32 -18.09 9.05 15.96
C ALA A 32 -17.84 7.67 15.32
N THR A 33 -18.81 6.75 15.40
CA THR A 33 -18.67 5.42 14.79
C THR A 33 -18.60 5.45 13.26
N GLU A 34 -19.27 6.41 12.62
CA GLU A 34 -19.16 6.60 11.16
C GLU A 34 -17.76 7.06 10.75
N ALA A 35 -17.17 7.99 11.50
CA ALA A 35 -15.82 8.48 11.21
C ALA A 35 -14.78 7.34 11.37
N GLU A 36 -14.91 6.53 12.43
CA GLU A 36 -14.06 5.36 12.66
C GLU A 36 -14.20 4.32 11.54
N ALA A 37 -15.43 4.05 11.09
CA ALA A 37 -15.68 3.13 9.99
C ALA A 37 -15.03 3.62 8.68
N ARG A 38 -15.10 4.93 8.38
CA ARG A 38 -14.46 5.51 7.19
C ARG A 38 -12.95 5.34 7.21
N ILE A 39 -12.31 5.56 8.37
CA ILE A 39 -10.86 5.38 8.52
C ILE A 39 -10.47 3.91 8.36
N PHE A 40 -11.28 2.99 8.87
CA PHE A 40 -11.06 1.55 8.70
C PHE A 40 -11.12 1.14 7.22
N TRP A 41 -12.17 1.55 6.49
CA TRP A 41 -12.31 1.25 5.06
C TRP A 41 -11.22 1.92 4.22
N LEU A 42 -10.85 3.16 4.54
CA LEU A 42 -9.74 3.85 3.89
C LEU A 42 -8.42 3.11 4.12
N GLY A 43 -8.11 2.71 5.35
CA GLY A 43 -6.91 1.92 5.65
C GLY A 43 -6.91 0.57 4.91
N LEU A 44 -8.05 -0.12 4.88
CA LEU A 44 -8.23 -1.41 4.19
C LEU A 44 -8.00 -1.30 2.68
N ILE A 45 -8.34 -0.16 2.06
CA ILE A 45 -8.16 0.07 0.62
C ILE A 45 -6.78 0.67 0.31
N ILE A 46 -6.28 1.60 1.13
CA ILE A 46 -4.99 2.27 0.91
C ILE A 46 -3.83 1.27 0.97
N CYS A 47 -3.87 0.33 1.91
CA CYS A 47 -2.82 -0.69 2.04
C CYS A 47 -2.60 -1.49 0.73
N PRO A 48 -3.60 -2.20 0.16
CA PRO A 48 -3.41 -2.92 -1.11
C PRO A 48 -3.11 -1.99 -2.28
N MET A 49 -3.61 -0.75 -2.29
CA MET A 49 -3.27 0.24 -3.34
C MET A 49 -1.78 0.58 -3.34
N ILE A 50 -1.17 0.80 -2.18
CA ILE A 50 0.28 1.05 -2.05
C ILE A 50 1.07 -0.16 -2.56
N TRP A 51 0.66 -1.38 -2.20
CA TRP A 51 1.30 -2.61 -2.68
C TRP A 51 1.18 -2.80 -4.18
N ILE A 52 0.02 -2.48 -4.76
CA ILE A 52 -0.21 -2.52 -6.20
C ILE A 52 0.74 -1.55 -6.91
N VAL A 53 0.85 -0.30 -6.46
CA VAL A 53 1.77 0.68 -7.05
C VAL A 53 3.22 0.20 -6.96
N PHE A 54 3.64 -0.36 -5.81
CA PHE A 54 4.98 -0.90 -5.64
C PHE A 54 5.25 -2.10 -6.57
N PHE A 55 4.29 -3.03 -6.68
CA PHE A 55 4.37 -4.18 -7.58
C PHE A 55 4.47 -3.76 -9.05
N PHE A 56 3.63 -2.81 -9.49
CA PHE A 56 3.70 -2.29 -10.85
C PHE A 56 5.01 -1.53 -11.09
N SER A 57 5.47 -0.71 -10.15
CA SER A 57 6.73 0.03 -10.25
C SER A 57 7.93 -0.91 -10.47
N THR A 58 7.98 -2.05 -9.76
CA THR A 58 9.04 -3.05 -9.95
C THR A 58 8.93 -3.75 -11.31
N LEU A 59 7.73 -4.08 -11.80
CA LEU A 59 7.52 -4.63 -13.14
C LEU A 59 7.97 -3.68 -14.26
N PHE A 60 7.61 -2.40 -14.18
CA PHE A 60 8.01 -1.40 -15.17
C PHE A 60 9.51 -1.11 -15.11
N SER A 61 10.10 -1.05 -13.91
CA SER A 61 11.54 -0.86 -13.72
C SER A 61 12.37 -2.00 -14.32
N LEU A 62 11.89 -3.25 -14.25
CA LEU A 62 12.57 -4.40 -14.85
C LEU A 62 12.55 -4.37 -16.39
N LYS A 63 11.44 -3.97 -17.00
CA LYS A 63 11.32 -3.82 -18.47
C LYS A 63 12.20 -2.68 -19.01
N LEU A 64 12.22 -1.55 -18.31
CA LEU A 64 13.01 -0.39 -18.72
C LEU A 64 14.51 -0.59 -18.49
N LYS A 65 14.91 -1.21 -17.37
CA LYS A 65 16.34 -1.48 -17.08
C LYS A 65 16.97 -2.44 -18.10
N TRP A 66 16.22 -3.39 -18.63
CA TRP A 66 16.69 -4.28 -19.70
C TRP A 66 16.81 -3.56 -21.05
N LEU A 67 15.78 -2.79 -21.44
CA LEU A 67 15.76 -2.10 -22.73
C LEU A 67 16.81 -0.98 -22.80
N VAL A 68 16.95 -0.20 -21.72
CA VAL A 68 17.97 0.86 -21.62
C VAL A 68 19.39 0.28 -21.62
N ARG A 69 19.61 -0.87 -20.94
CA ARG A 69 20.91 -1.54 -20.95
C ARG A 69 21.31 -2.00 -22.35
N GLN A 70 20.40 -2.65 -23.07
CA GLN A 70 20.68 -3.11 -24.44
C GLN A 70 21.01 -1.95 -25.39
N HIS A 71 20.28 -0.83 -25.29
CA HIS A 71 20.51 0.32 -26.14
C HIS A 71 21.83 1.06 -25.79
N LEU A 72 22.10 1.26 -24.50
CA LEU A 72 23.32 1.94 -24.05
C LEU A 72 24.59 1.10 -24.34
N ASP A 73 24.52 -0.22 -24.17
CA ASP A 73 25.65 -1.12 -24.46
C ASP A 73 25.90 -1.19 -25.98
N SER A 74 24.86 -1.14 -26.83
CA SER A 74 25.04 -1.11 -28.28
C SER A 74 25.72 0.17 -28.77
N ASP A 75 25.38 1.32 -28.19
CA ASP A 75 25.96 2.61 -28.57
C ASP A 75 27.43 2.70 -28.13
N ILE A 76 27.76 2.26 -26.91
CA ILE A 76 29.13 2.22 -26.40
C ILE A 76 30.00 1.25 -27.23
N ALA A 77 29.47 0.09 -27.60
CA ALA A 77 30.20 -0.87 -28.43
C ALA A 77 30.48 -0.31 -29.84
N TRP A 78 29.51 0.39 -30.43
CA TRP A 78 29.66 1.02 -31.74
C TRP A 78 30.69 2.17 -31.71
N MET A 79 30.63 3.04 -30.69
CA MET A 79 31.61 4.11 -30.50
C MET A 79 33.04 3.57 -30.34
N THR A 80 33.21 2.48 -29.58
CA THR A 80 34.51 1.81 -29.40
C THR A 80 35.02 1.21 -30.71
N SER A 81 34.14 0.60 -31.51
CA SER A 81 34.50 0.03 -32.81
C SER A 81 34.93 1.11 -33.81
N VAL A 82 34.22 2.25 -33.85
CA VAL A 82 34.56 3.38 -34.72
C VAL A 82 35.91 4.01 -34.34
N GLN A 83 36.21 4.14 -33.04
CA GLN A 83 37.51 4.64 -32.58
C GLN A 83 38.65 3.68 -32.96
N ASN A 84 38.48 2.37 -32.75
CA ASN A 84 39.50 1.37 -33.12
C ASN A 84 39.77 1.33 -34.62
N LEU A 85 38.71 1.44 -35.44
CA LEU A 85 38.86 1.57 -36.89
C LEU A 85 39.65 2.84 -37.23
N GLY A 86 39.27 4.00 -36.69
CA GLY A 86 39.98 5.27 -36.90
C GLY A 86 41.47 5.19 -36.53
N SER A 87 41.81 4.55 -35.41
CA SER A 87 43.20 4.34 -34.99
C SER A 87 43.97 3.40 -35.93
N GLN A 88 43.34 2.36 -36.47
CA GLN A 88 43.98 1.49 -37.48
C GLN A 88 44.23 2.24 -38.80
N TRP A 89 43.29 3.08 -39.25
CA TRP A 89 43.48 3.91 -40.45
C TRP A 89 44.66 4.87 -40.28
N VAL A 90 44.82 5.51 -39.12
CA VAL A 90 45.98 6.39 -38.88
C VAL A 90 47.30 5.60 -38.88
N ALA A 91 47.33 4.39 -38.33
CA ALA A 91 48.54 3.56 -38.29
C ALA A 91 48.96 2.98 -39.67
N ILE A 92 48.03 2.88 -40.63
CA ILE A 92 48.31 2.38 -41.98
C ILE A 92 48.80 3.51 -42.91
N TYR A 93 48.39 4.75 -42.66
CA TYR A 93 48.64 5.91 -43.54
C TYR A 93 49.76 6.84 -43.06
N CYS A 94 50.34 6.57 -41.89
CA CYS A 94 51.55 7.22 -41.36
C CYS A 94 52.75 6.28 -41.48
#